data_AF-A0A849HLP1-F1
#
_entry.id   AF-A0A849HLP1-F1
#
_cell.length_a   1.000
_cell.length_b   1.000
_cell.length_c   1.000
_cell.angle_alpha   90.00
_cell.angle_beta   90.00
_cell.angle_gamma   90.00
#
_symmetry.space_group_name_H-M   'P 1'
#
loop_
_entity.id
_entity.type
_entity.pdbx_description
1 polymer ?
#
loop_
_entity_poly.entity_id
_entity_poly.type
_entity_poly.pdbx_seq_one_letter_code
_entity_poly.pdbx_strand_id
1 'polypeptide(L)'
;MAPSEKYELFVQVLTQQSTQREAAEKFGVDRSTVIHVCKTAKQGALDALAASVPGRPGGRGKSAEQIELEQAQAEIERLRATITEQAVELHLHKGKSRWD
;
A
#
# COMPACT_ATOMS: atom_id res chain seq x y z
N MET A 1 0.11 -23.14 -13.42
CA MET A 1 1.47 -22.56 -13.50
C MET A 1 1.79 -21.83 -12.22
N ALA A 2 2.90 -22.20 -11.59
CA ALA A 2 3.48 -21.51 -10.46
C ALA A 2 3.95 -20.09 -10.86
N PRO A 3 4.05 -19.15 -9.90
CA PRO A 3 4.55 -17.80 -10.19
C PRO A 3 5.94 -17.76 -10.84
N SER A 4 6.84 -18.66 -10.43
CA SER A 4 8.18 -18.81 -11.01
C SER A 4 8.13 -19.19 -12.49
N GLU A 5 7.30 -20.16 -12.86
CA GLU A 5 7.13 -20.60 -14.25
C GLU A 5 6.56 -19.49 -15.15
N LYS A 6 5.60 -18.71 -14.62
CA LYS A 6 5.06 -17.54 -15.33
C LYS A 6 6.13 -16.48 -15.55
N TYR A 7 7.01 -16.26 -14.56
CA TYR A 7 8.13 -15.34 -14.67
C TYR A 7 9.15 -15.80 -15.72
N GLU A 8 9.55 -17.08 -15.71
CA GLU A 8 10.46 -17.63 -16.71
C GLU A 8 9.88 -17.55 -18.14
N LEU A 9 8.60 -17.88 -18.31
CA LEU A 9 7.88 -17.72 -19.57
C LEU A 9 7.90 -16.25 -20.03
N PHE A 10 7.59 -15.32 -19.14
CA PHE A 10 7.63 -13.88 -19.43
C PHE A 10 9.03 -13.43 -19.86
N VAL A 11 10.09 -13.84 -19.15
CA VAL A 11 11.48 -13.50 -19.49
C VAL A 11 11.87 -14.02 -20.87
N GLN A 12 11.52 -15.26 -21.20
CA GLN A 12 11.84 -15.84 -22.52
C GLN A 12 11.16 -15.09 -23.67
N VAL A 13 9.89 -14.69 -23.49
CA VAL A 13 9.16 -13.92 -24.51
C VAL A 13 9.67 -12.47 -24.59
N LEU A 14 9.93 -11.83 -23.44
CA LEU A 14 10.42 -10.45 -23.37
C LEU A 14 11.80 -10.28 -24.02
N THR A 15 12.69 -11.25 -23.82
CA THR A 15 14.05 -11.27 -24.39
C THR A 15 14.09 -11.81 -25.82
N GLN A 16 12.93 -12.16 -26.40
CA GLN A 16 12.79 -12.75 -27.73
C GLN A 16 13.55 -14.07 -27.91
N GLN A 17 13.88 -14.77 -26.82
CA GLN A 17 14.45 -16.13 -26.86
C GLN A 17 13.43 -17.16 -27.35
N SER A 18 12.14 -16.88 -27.15
CA SER A 18 11.02 -17.68 -27.64
C SER A 18 9.92 -16.76 -28.16
N THR A 19 9.31 -17.10 -29.27
CA THR A 19 8.04 -16.48 -29.69
C THR A 19 6.91 -16.89 -28.73
N GLN A 20 5.79 -16.17 -28.77
CA GLN A 20 4.60 -16.57 -28.01
C GLN A 20 4.07 -17.96 -28.40
N ARG A 21 4.33 -18.43 -29.63
CA ARG A 21 3.96 -19.80 -30.06
C ARG A 21 4.83 -20.84 -29.34
N GLU A 22 6.14 -20.65 -29.41
CA GLU A 22 7.11 -21.61 -28.88
C GLU A 22 7.04 -21.64 -27.36
N ALA A 23 6.80 -20.50 -26.71
CA ALA A 23 6.54 -20.44 -25.27
C ALA A 23 5.25 -21.18 -24.89
N ALA A 24 4.18 -21.02 -25.67
CA ALA A 24 2.93 -21.76 -25.44
C ALA A 24 3.15 -23.28 -25.54
N GLU A 25 3.84 -23.74 -26.58
CA GLU A 25 4.18 -25.15 -26.78
C GLU A 25 5.10 -25.70 -25.68
N LYS A 26 6.17 -24.98 -25.33
CA LYS A 26 7.16 -25.38 -24.31
C LYS A 26 6.57 -25.53 -22.91
N PHE A 27 5.67 -24.62 -22.54
CA PHE A 27 5.03 -24.63 -21.22
C PHE A 27 3.69 -25.38 -21.20
N GLY A 28 3.26 -25.96 -22.34
CA GLY A 28 2.02 -26.71 -22.44
C GLY A 28 0.76 -25.88 -22.18
N VAL A 29 0.76 -24.61 -22.58
CA VAL A 29 -0.35 -23.66 -22.34
C VAL A 29 -0.88 -23.07 -23.64
N ASP A 30 -2.09 -22.51 -23.61
CA ASP A 30 -2.64 -21.77 -24.74
C ASP A 30 -1.94 -20.41 -24.94
N ARG A 31 -1.87 -19.93 -26.18
CA ARG A 31 -1.26 -18.64 -26.52
C ARG A 31 -1.95 -17.47 -25.81
N SER A 32 -3.26 -17.53 -25.53
CA SER A 32 -3.96 -16.51 -24.73
C SER A 32 -3.43 -16.43 -23.29
N THR A 33 -3.01 -17.56 -22.72
CA THR A 33 -2.37 -17.61 -21.40
C THR A 33 -1.03 -16.88 -21.43
N VAL A 34 -0.21 -17.12 -22.46
CA VAL A 34 1.07 -16.41 -22.67
C VAL A 34 0.83 -14.90 -22.75
N ILE A 35 -0.12 -14.46 -23.58
CA ILE A 35 -0.49 -13.04 -23.74
C ILE A 35 -0.93 -12.45 -22.39
N HIS A 36 -1.78 -13.16 -21.66
CA HIS A 36 -2.26 -12.71 -20.36
C HIS A 36 -1.12 -12.56 -19.34
N VAL A 37 -0.21 -13.54 -19.27
CA VAL A 37 0.98 -13.48 -18.40
C VAL A 37 1.85 -12.27 -18.75
N CYS A 38 2.17 -12.07 -20.03
CA CYS A 38 2.97 -10.93 -20.47
C CYS A 38 2.29 -9.59 -20.16
N LYS A 39 0.97 -9.48 -20.37
CA LYS A 39 0.19 -8.28 -20.06
C LYS A 39 0.22 -7.99 -18.56
N THR A 40 -0.05 -8.98 -17.73
CA THR A 40 -0.08 -8.84 -16.26
C THR A 40 1.31 -8.50 -15.71
N ALA A 41 2.37 -9.16 -16.19
CA ALA A 41 3.74 -8.85 -15.77
C ALA A 41 4.15 -7.43 -16.16
N LYS A 42 3.84 -6.99 -17.40
CA LYS A 42 4.11 -5.62 -17.85
C LYS A 42 3.34 -4.59 -17.03
N GLN A 43 2.05 -4.82 -16.79
CA GLN A 43 1.23 -3.89 -16.01
C GLN A 43 1.72 -3.80 -14.57
N GLY A 44 1.99 -4.93 -13.90
CA GLY A 44 2.51 -4.92 -12.54
C GLY A 44 3.87 -4.23 -12.42
N ALA A 45 4.74 -4.36 -13.42
CA ALA A 45 6.00 -3.62 -13.46
C ALA A 45 5.77 -2.11 -13.64
N LEU A 46 4.87 -1.69 -14.52
CA LEU A 46 4.52 -0.27 -14.71
C LEU A 46 3.90 0.33 -13.45
N ASP A 47 3.00 -0.39 -12.79
CA ASP A 47 2.36 0.04 -11.54
C ASP A 47 3.39 0.21 -10.42
N ALA A 48 4.30 -0.76 -10.28
CA ALA A 48 5.37 -0.70 -9.29
C ALA A 48 6.36 0.44 -9.58
N LEU A 49 6.70 0.68 -10.84
CA LEU A 49 7.57 1.78 -11.24
C LEU A 49 6.89 3.15 -11.05
N ALA A 50 5.60 3.27 -11.33
CA ALA A 50 4.83 4.47 -11.07
C ALA A 50 4.73 4.79 -9.57
N ALA A 51 4.63 3.75 -8.73
CA ALA A 51 4.66 3.89 -7.28
C ALA A 51 6.08 4.17 -6.73
N SER A 52 7.12 3.80 -7.47
CA SER A 52 8.52 3.99 -7.09
C SER A 52 8.96 5.44 -7.31
N VAL A 53 8.69 6.34 -6.35
CA VAL A 53 9.19 7.72 -6.36
C VAL A 53 10.60 7.77 -5.77
N PRO A 54 11.64 8.08 -6.56
CA PRO A 54 13.00 8.23 -6.04
C PRO A 54 13.07 9.34 -4.99
N GLY A 55 13.69 9.07 -3.84
CA GLY A 55 13.91 10.07 -2.80
C GLY A 55 12.76 10.31 -1.82
N ARG A 56 11.66 9.55 -1.88
CA ARG A 56 10.63 9.58 -0.84
C ARG A 56 10.88 8.47 0.20
N PRO A 57 11.27 8.80 1.45
CA PRO A 57 11.28 7.83 2.53
C PRO A 57 9.82 7.43 2.80
N GLY A 58 9.39 6.27 2.28
CA GLY A 58 8.01 5.78 2.43
C GLY A 58 7.31 5.28 1.16
N GLY A 59 8.02 5.05 0.05
CA GLY A 59 7.42 4.43 -1.16
C GLY A 59 6.87 3.01 -0.96
N ARG A 60 7.09 2.39 0.21
CA ARG A 60 6.45 1.15 0.65
C ARG A 60 5.83 1.36 2.02
N GLY A 61 4.58 1.81 2.05
CA GLY A 61 3.86 2.02 3.30
C GLY A 61 4.37 3.21 4.11
N LYS A 62 3.53 3.64 5.06
CA LYS A 62 3.90 4.66 6.04
C LYS A 62 5.17 4.19 6.76
N SER A 63 6.19 5.06 6.87
CA SER A 63 7.37 4.75 7.69
C SER A 63 6.94 4.53 9.14
N ALA A 64 7.77 3.82 9.95
CA ALA A 64 7.49 3.66 11.37
C ALA A 64 7.25 5.01 12.06
N GLU A 65 8.06 6.02 11.74
CA GLU A 65 7.89 7.41 12.19
C GLU A 65 6.55 8.03 11.77
N GLN A 66 6.06 7.75 10.56
CA GLN A 66 4.75 8.24 10.10
C GLN A 66 3.60 7.54 10.82
N ILE A 67 3.73 6.24 11.09
CA ILE A 67 2.74 5.49 11.88
C ILE A 67 2.70 6.01 13.32
N GLU A 68 3.86 6.21 13.94
CA GLU A 68 3.98 6.79 15.28
C GLU A 68 3.42 8.21 15.34
N LEU A 69 3.70 9.03 14.32
CA LEU A 69 3.16 10.39 14.22
C LEU A 69 1.62 10.39 14.15
N GLU A 70 1.04 9.51 13.34
CA GLU A 70 -0.42 9.40 13.23
C GLU A 70 -1.07 8.90 14.52
N GLN A 71 -0.45 7.93 15.19
CA GLN A 71 -0.90 7.46 16.49
C GLN A 71 -0.83 8.57 17.54
N ALA A 72 0.25 9.34 17.56
CA ALA A 72 0.40 10.49 18.45
C ALA A 72 -0.63 11.58 18.15
N GLN A 73 -0.91 11.88 16.88
CA GLN A 73 -1.94 12.84 16.49
C GLN A 73 -3.34 12.41 16.91
N ALA A 74 -3.69 11.12 16.70
CA ALA A 74 -4.96 10.56 17.15
C ALA A 74 -5.12 10.63 18.68
N GLU A 75 -4.04 10.36 19.42
CA GLU A 75 -4.05 10.48 20.87
C GLU A 75 -4.21 11.92 21.34
N ILE A 76 -3.53 12.88 20.69
CA ILE A 76 -3.71 14.31 20.98
C ILE A 76 -5.16 14.74 20.78
N GLU A 77 -5.84 14.29 19.72
CA GLU A 77 -7.25 14.62 19.52
C GLU A 77 -8.15 14.02 20.61
N ARG A 78 -7.95 12.76 20.98
CA ARG A 78 -8.69 12.14 22.09
C ARG A 78 -8.49 12.89 23.40
N LEU A 79 -7.24 13.20 23.75
CA LEU A 79 -6.91 13.93 24.97
C LEU A 79 -7.52 15.34 24.96
N ARG A 80 -7.48 16.04 23.82
CA ARG A 80 -8.12 17.36 23.68
C ARG A 80 -9.62 17.30 23.93
N ALA A 81 -10.32 16.29 23.41
CA ALA A 81 -11.75 16.10 23.64
C ALA A 81 -12.03 15.90 25.14
N THR A 82 -11.32 14.97 25.79
CA THR A 82 -11.45 14.69 27.22
C THR A 82 -11.16 15.91 28.09
N ILE A 83 -10.07 16.63 27.80
CA ILE A 83 -9.69 17.85 28.53
C ILE A 83 -10.77 18.92 28.38
N THR A 84 -11.35 19.05 27.20
CA THR A 84 -12.44 20.02 26.96
C THR A 84 -13.67 19.69 27.80
N GLU A 85 -14.06 18.41 27.84
CA GLU A 85 -15.19 17.94 28.66
C GLU A 85 -14.93 18.20 30.15
N GLN A 86 -13.76 17.80 30.66
CA GLN A 86 -13.37 18.03 32.05
C GLN A 86 -13.31 19.53 32.40
N ALA A 87 -12.85 20.37 31.48
CA ALA A 87 -12.81 21.81 31.70
C ALA A 87 -14.21 22.40 31.83
N VAL A 88 -15.18 21.92 31.03
CA VAL A 88 -16.58 22.31 31.13
C VAL A 88 -17.18 21.86 32.47
N GLU A 89 -16.98 20.60 32.87
CA GLU A 89 -17.45 20.10 34.16
C GLU A 89 -16.86 20.90 35.32
N LEU A 90 -15.55 21.13 35.31
CA LEU A 90 -14.87 21.90 36.34
C LEU A 90 -15.39 23.33 36.41
N HIS A 91 -15.65 23.96 35.26
CA HIS A 91 -16.24 25.29 35.20
C HIS A 91 -17.65 25.31 35.79
N LEU A 92 -18.48 24.32 35.49
CA LEU A 92 -19.84 24.21 36.05
C LEU A 92 -19.82 23.92 37.56
N HIS A 93 -18.89 23.08 38.04
CA HIS A 93 -18.73 22.82 39.47
C HIS A 93 -18.22 24.05 40.23
N LYS A 94 -17.17 24.72 39.73
CA LYS A 94 -16.63 25.94 40.36
C LYS A 94 -17.55 27.14 40.23
N GLY A 95 -18.30 27.25 39.13
CA GLY A 95 -19.28 28.31 38.89
C GLY A 95 -20.52 28.21 39.79
N LYS A 96 -20.83 27.01 40.32
CA LYS A 96 -21.89 26.79 41.32
C LYS A 96 -21.48 27.16 42.75
N SER A 97 -20.22 27.53 43.01
CA SER A 97 -19.70 27.80 44.37
C SER A 97 -19.77 29.25 44.85
N ARG A 98 -20.76 30.06 44.42
CA ARG A 98 -21.15 31.35 45.05
C ARG A 98 -22.65 31.55 44.80
N TRP A 99 -23.55 31.60 45.78
CA TRP A 99 -23.57 32.35 47.05
C TRP A 99 -24.10 31.48 48.21
N ASP A 100 -23.36 31.41 49.31
CA ASP A 100 -23.84 31.66 50.69
C ASP A 100 -22.66 32.32 51.46
#